data_AF-A0AAY5F4Y0-F1
#
_entry.id   AF-A0AAY5F4Y0-F1
#
_cell.length_a   1.000
_cell.length_b   1.000
_cell.length_c   1.000
_cell.angle_alpha   90.00
_cell.angle_beta   90.00
_cell.angle_gamma   90.00
#
_symmetry.space_group_name_H-M   'P 1'
#
loop_
_entity.id
_entity.type
_entity.pdbx_description
1 polymer ?
#
loop_
_entity_poly.entity_id
_entity_poly.type
_entity_poly.pdbx_seq_one_letter_code
_entity_poly.pdbx_strand_id
1 'polypeptide(L)'
;FSSLLAFLTGLADSQVRSFRHTSTLIAMHLMSAIVEVAAVVYTQGEMTQRRCQLEKNKGVKQIATEKLEELQNSYNELLEHQEELRSLMNGIFKGVFVHRYRDRVPEIRVICMKEMGVWLRENPTSFLNDGHLKYMGWMLNDKQASVRLQCVLALQKLYAERSFISRLELFTSRFKERMLNMVMDKDPDVAVEAVKLLLVIKQVEDCLTEDECSSVYPLVFAAHRGLASAAGEFLYHVLCTELGPLSEGEHEKHSAAFLNLLTCFFIQSKVISALL
;
A
#
# COMPACT_ATOMS: atom_id res chain seq x y z
N PHE A 1 26.39 -13.21 6.17
CA PHE A 1 25.20 -12.34 6.36
C PHE A 1 24.94 -11.98 7.83
N SER A 2 25.02 -12.95 8.75
CA SER A 2 24.82 -12.75 10.20
C SER A 2 25.68 -11.64 10.82
N SER A 3 26.98 -11.58 10.51
CA SER A 3 27.88 -10.53 11.03
C SER A 3 27.51 -9.12 10.56
N LEU A 4 27.10 -8.98 9.29
CA LEU A 4 26.64 -7.71 8.73
C LEU A 4 25.34 -7.26 9.43
N LEU A 5 24.38 -8.19 9.59
CA LEU A 5 23.13 -7.90 10.27
C LEU A 5 23.34 -7.49 11.73
N ALA A 6 24.20 -8.20 12.46
CA ALA A 6 24.54 -7.85 13.84
C ALA A 6 25.19 -6.45 13.92
N PHE A 7 26.11 -6.15 13.00
CA PHE A 7 26.75 -4.84 12.93
C PHE A 7 25.76 -3.70 12.63
N LEU A 8 24.91 -3.86 11.61
CA LEU A 8 23.87 -2.88 11.28
C LEU A 8 22.88 -2.69 12.42
N THR A 9 22.50 -3.77 13.10
CA THR A 9 21.61 -3.73 14.28
C THR A 9 22.24 -2.93 15.42
N GLY A 10 23.51 -3.19 15.74
CA GLY A 10 24.24 -2.43 16.77
C GLY A 10 24.36 -0.94 16.45
N LEU A 11 24.66 -0.59 15.18
CA LEU A 11 24.68 0.80 14.75
C LEU A 11 23.30 1.45 14.78
N ALA A 12 22.24 0.71 14.45
CA ALA A 12 20.84 1.18 14.49
C ALA A 12 20.32 1.39 15.92
N ASP A 13 20.99 0.84 16.92
CA ASP A 13 20.69 1.10 18.33
C ASP A 13 21.56 2.21 18.95
N SER A 14 22.55 2.72 18.20
CA SER A 14 23.43 3.80 18.67
C SER A 14 22.64 5.07 19.00
N GLN A 15 23.05 5.78 20.06
CA GLN A 15 22.53 7.12 20.37
C GLN A 15 22.98 8.16 19.32
N VAL A 16 24.09 7.92 18.62
CA VAL A 16 24.62 8.80 17.58
C VAL A 16 23.70 8.77 16.37
N ARG A 17 23.05 9.92 16.07
CA ARG A 17 22.08 10.06 14.97
C ARG A 17 22.64 9.55 13.63
N SER A 18 23.87 9.92 13.28
CA SER A 18 24.45 9.59 11.97
C SER A 18 24.63 8.09 11.76
N PHE A 19 25.06 7.36 12.82
CA PHE A 19 25.15 5.90 12.76
C PHE A 19 23.77 5.29 12.64
N ARG A 20 22.85 5.69 13.52
CA ARG A 20 21.50 5.15 13.54
C ARG A 20 20.74 5.37 12.23
N HIS A 21 20.85 6.56 11.67
CA HIS A 21 20.24 6.91 10.38
C HIS A 21 20.81 6.05 9.25
N THR A 22 22.13 6.02 9.11
CA THR A 22 22.80 5.35 7.99
C THR A 22 22.63 3.84 8.06
N SER A 23 22.76 3.23 9.24
CA SER A 23 22.55 1.79 9.39
C SER A 23 21.10 1.40 9.16
N THR A 24 20.13 2.22 9.60
CA THR A 24 18.71 1.98 9.30
C THR A 24 18.47 2.04 7.80
N LEU A 25 18.99 3.07 7.11
CA LEU A 25 18.87 3.19 5.67
C LEU A 25 19.37 1.94 4.93
N ILE A 26 20.58 1.47 5.28
CA ILE A 26 21.17 0.27 4.68
C ILE A 26 20.33 -0.96 5.01
N ALA A 27 19.93 -1.14 6.27
CA ALA A 27 19.15 -2.30 6.69
C ALA A 27 17.78 -2.36 6.01
N MET A 28 17.11 -1.23 5.81
CA MET A 28 15.80 -1.19 5.14
C MET A 28 15.93 -1.49 3.63
N HIS A 29 16.95 -0.98 2.94
CA HIS A 29 17.19 -1.34 1.53
C HIS A 29 17.64 -2.80 1.37
N LEU A 30 18.46 -3.30 2.30
CA LEU A 30 18.85 -4.71 2.34
C LEU A 30 17.63 -5.62 2.51
N MET A 31 16.70 -5.24 3.40
CA MET A 31 15.43 -5.92 3.55
C MET A 31 14.64 -5.95 2.24
N SER A 32 14.50 -4.81 1.56
CA SER A 32 13.77 -4.72 0.28
C SER A 32 14.36 -5.66 -0.78
N ALA A 33 15.69 -5.72 -0.91
CA ALA A 33 16.36 -6.65 -1.83
C ALA A 33 16.11 -8.13 -1.45
N ILE A 34 16.14 -8.48 -0.16
CA ILE A 34 15.82 -9.83 0.31
C ILE A 34 14.36 -10.19 0.02
N VAL A 35 13.44 -9.24 0.20
CA VAL A 35 12.01 -9.42 -0.07
C VAL A 35 11.77 -9.74 -1.55
N GLU A 36 12.43 -9.02 -2.47
CA GLU A 36 12.37 -9.27 -3.90
C GLU A 36 12.89 -10.68 -4.26
N VAL A 37 14.07 -11.06 -3.75
CA VAL A 37 14.62 -12.41 -3.96
C VAL A 37 13.71 -13.48 -3.37
N ALA A 38 13.13 -13.26 -2.19
CA ALA A 38 12.21 -14.19 -1.56
C ALA A 38 10.94 -14.41 -2.38
N ALA A 39 10.42 -13.36 -3.02
CA ALA A 39 9.29 -13.48 -3.94
C ALA A 39 9.65 -14.34 -5.17
N VAL A 40 10.83 -14.12 -5.76
CA VAL A 40 11.33 -14.93 -6.88
C VAL A 40 11.47 -16.40 -6.48
N VAL A 41 12.13 -16.69 -5.36
CA VAL A 41 12.32 -18.06 -4.85
C VAL A 41 10.97 -18.74 -4.59
N TYR A 42 10.00 -18.03 -4.02
CA TYR A 42 8.66 -18.55 -3.80
C TYR A 42 7.96 -18.95 -5.11
N THR A 43 7.97 -18.08 -6.11
CA THR A 43 7.36 -18.38 -7.42
C THR A 43 8.06 -19.56 -8.12
N GLN A 44 9.38 -19.66 -8.00
CA GLN A 44 10.14 -20.79 -8.51
C GLN A 44 9.77 -22.10 -7.78
N GLY A 45 9.56 -22.03 -6.47
CA GLY A 45 9.05 -23.14 -5.65
C GLY A 45 7.69 -23.63 -6.14
N GLU A 46 6.73 -22.72 -6.33
CA GLU A 46 5.40 -23.07 -6.87
C GLU A 46 5.47 -23.73 -8.25
N MET A 47 6.27 -23.17 -9.16
CA MET A 47 6.44 -23.74 -10.51
C MET A 47 7.05 -25.14 -10.46
N THR A 48 8.06 -25.34 -9.63
CA THR A 48 8.74 -26.64 -9.47
C THR A 48 7.79 -27.66 -8.84
N GLN A 49 7.03 -27.27 -7.83
CA GLN A 49 6.01 -28.13 -7.20
C GLN A 49 4.94 -28.58 -8.21
N ARG A 50 4.43 -27.66 -9.05
CA ARG A 50 3.46 -27.98 -10.10
C ARG A 50 4.05 -28.95 -11.13
N ARG A 51 5.32 -28.78 -11.51
CA ARG A 51 6.04 -29.72 -12.39
C ARG A 51 6.15 -31.12 -11.76
N CYS A 52 6.47 -31.21 -10.46
CA CYS A 52 6.48 -32.48 -9.73
C CYS A 52 5.12 -33.18 -9.79
N GLN A 53 4.03 -32.44 -9.57
CA GLN A 53 2.67 -33.00 -9.61
C GLN A 53 2.30 -33.50 -11.00
N LEU A 54 2.63 -32.77 -12.05
CA LEU A 54 2.38 -33.19 -13.44
C LEU A 54 3.15 -34.46 -13.82
N GLU A 55 4.41 -34.58 -13.38
CA GLU A 55 5.21 -35.78 -13.62
C GLU A 55 4.67 -36.99 -12.84
N LYS A 56 4.20 -36.80 -11.59
CA LYS A 56 3.54 -37.84 -10.77
C LYS A 56 2.22 -38.33 -11.36
N ASN A 57 1.48 -37.45 -12.06
CA ASN A 57 0.17 -37.77 -12.64
C ASN A 57 0.25 -38.49 -13.99
N LYS A 58 1.45 -38.72 -14.55
CA LYS A 58 1.62 -39.52 -15.76
C LYS A 58 1.31 -40.99 -15.49
N GLY A 59 0.90 -41.72 -16.53
CA GLY A 59 0.71 -43.16 -16.42
C GLY A 59 2.01 -43.86 -15.98
N VAL A 60 1.91 -44.94 -15.21
CA VAL A 60 3.06 -45.63 -14.55
C VAL A 60 4.24 -45.92 -15.49
N LYS A 61 3.99 -46.17 -16.78
CA LYS A 61 5.04 -46.44 -17.79
C LYS A 61 5.73 -45.18 -18.35
N GLN A 62 5.18 -43.98 -18.10
CA GLN A 62 5.63 -42.69 -18.62
C GLN A 62 6.30 -41.82 -17.55
N ILE A 63 6.33 -42.28 -16.29
CA ILE A 63 7.01 -41.59 -15.19
C ILE A 63 8.51 -41.78 -15.37
N ALA A 64 9.24 -40.68 -15.55
CA ALA A 64 10.70 -40.68 -15.48
C ALA A 64 11.13 -40.51 -14.02
N THR A 65 11.49 -41.62 -13.35
CA THR A 65 11.82 -41.63 -11.91
C THR A 65 13.00 -40.74 -11.56
N GLU A 66 14.06 -40.75 -12.36
CA GLU A 66 15.25 -39.90 -12.16
C GLU A 66 14.90 -38.40 -12.24
N LYS A 67 14.16 -38.00 -13.27
CA LYS A 67 13.66 -36.63 -13.44
C LYS A 67 12.74 -36.21 -12.29
N LEU A 68 11.91 -37.13 -11.78
CA LEU A 68 11.04 -36.85 -10.65
C LEU A 68 11.84 -36.62 -9.36
N GLU A 69 12.90 -37.40 -9.15
CA GLU A 69 13.82 -37.24 -8.03
C GLU A 69 14.58 -35.90 -8.12
N GLU A 70 15.11 -35.53 -9.29
CA GLU A 70 15.74 -34.22 -9.52
C GLU A 70 14.80 -33.05 -9.20
N LEU A 71 13.56 -33.11 -9.68
CA LEU A 71 12.56 -32.07 -9.42
C LEU A 71 12.21 -31.99 -7.93
N GLN A 72 12.14 -33.13 -7.24
CA GLN A 72 11.85 -33.17 -5.80
C GLN A 72 13.02 -32.62 -4.99
N ASN A 73 14.26 -32.93 -5.36
CA ASN A 73 15.46 -32.39 -4.72
C ASN A 73 15.55 -30.87 -4.92
N SER A 74 15.34 -30.39 -6.15
CA SER A 74 15.32 -28.95 -6.45
C SER A 74 14.21 -28.22 -5.68
N TYR A 75 13.03 -28.83 -5.52
CA TYR A 75 11.96 -28.26 -4.69
C TYR A 75 12.35 -28.17 -3.22
N ASN A 76 13.02 -29.19 -2.67
CA ASN A 76 13.47 -29.18 -1.28
C ASN A 76 14.54 -28.10 -1.05
N GLU A 77 15.50 -27.93 -1.96
CA GLU A 77 16.49 -26.84 -1.90
C GLU A 77 15.84 -25.45 -1.91
N LEU A 78 14.80 -25.25 -2.74
CA LEU A 78 14.06 -23.99 -2.77
C LEU A 78 13.32 -23.72 -1.45
N LEU A 79 12.81 -24.75 -0.78
CA LEU A 79 12.21 -24.61 0.55
C LEU A 79 13.24 -24.22 1.61
N GLU A 80 14.43 -24.80 1.58
CA GLU A 80 15.53 -24.42 2.48
C GLU A 80 15.94 -22.96 2.27
N HIS A 81 16.14 -22.54 1.02
CA HIS A 81 16.42 -21.14 0.70
C HIS A 81 15.31 -20.19 1.16
N GLN A 82 14.04 -20.60 1.03
CA GLN A 82 12.90 -19.81 1.51
C GLN A 82 12.94 -19.63 3.04
N GLU A 83 13.32 -20.68 3.79
CA GLU A 83 13.47 -20.60 5.24
C GLU A 83 14.60 -19.66 5.66
N GLU A 84 15.75 -19.74 4.99
CA GLU A 84 16.89 -18.87 5.24
C GLU A 84 16.55 -17.40 5.00
N LEU A 85 15.94 -17.09 3.85
CA LEU A 85 15.50 -15.74 3.51
C LEU A 85 14.47 -15.22 4.53
N ARG A 86 13.53 -16.08 4.96
CA ARG A 86 12.56 -15.73 6.01
C ARG A 86 13.24 -15.43 7.34
N SER A 87 14.27 -16.18 7.71
CA SER A 87 15.06 -15.93 8.92
C SER A 87 15.77 -14.59 8.87
N LEU A 88 16.40 -14.26 7.72
CA LEU A 88 17.05 -12.96 7.52
C LEU A 88 16.06 -11.79 7.58
N MET A 89 14.92 -11.94 6.91
CA MET A 89 13.83 -10.95 6.95
C MET A 89 13.35 -10.71 8.38
N ASN A 90 13.09 -11.77 9.13
CA ASN A 90 12.70 -11.68 10.54
C ASN A 90 13.76 -11.02 11.41
N GLY A 91 15.05 -11.30 11.16
CA GLY A 91 16.17 -10.69 11.86
C GLY A 91 16.22 -9.17 11.66
N ILE A 92 16.12 -8.70 10.41
CA ILE A 92 16.10 -7.25 10.11
C ILE A 92 14.84 -6.61 10.68
N PHE A 93 13.69 -7.26 10.52
CA PHE A 93 12.42 -6.73 10.97
C PHE A 93 12.40 -6.52 12.50
N LYS A 94 12.74 -7.57 13.26
CA LYS A 94 12.74 -7.53 14.73
C LYS A 94 13.89 -6.69 15.27
N GLY A 95 15.10 -6.81 14.69
CA GLY A 95 16.30 -6.14 15.17
C GLY A 95 16.35 -4.64 14.85
N VAL A 96 15.79 -4.23 13.71
CA VAL A 96 15.90 -2.83 13.23
C VAL A 96 14.52 -2.19 13.09
N PHE A 97 13.65 -2.73 12.23
CA PHE A 97 12.40 -2.03 11.86
C PHE A 97 11.51 -1.72 13.08
N VAL A 98 11.23 -2.71 13.93
CA VAL A 98 10.34 -2.57 15.12
C VAL A 98 10.83 -1.51 16.12
N HIS A 99 12.13 -1.19 16.08
CA HIS A 99 12.71 -0.15 16.92
C HIS A 99 12.74 1.21 16.21
N ARG A 100 13.00 1.22 14.89
CA ARG A 100 13.29 2.42 14.11
C ARG A 100 12.08 3.07 13.44
N TYR A 101 10.99 2.35 13.17
CA TYR A 101 9.76 2.97 12.65
C TYR A 101 9.21 4.06 13.59
N ARG A 102 9.56 3.98 14.89
CA ARG A 102 9.19 4.90 15.97
C ARG A 102 10.39 5.70 16.51
N ASP A 103 11.42 5.92 15.69
CA ASP A 103 12.58 6.74 16.07
C ASP A 103 12.16 8.17 16.46
N ARG A 104 12.95 8.84 17.31
CA ARG A 104 12.75 10.27 17.60
C ARG A 104 12.97 11.13 16.35
N VAL A 105 13.84 10.68 15.45
CA VAL A 105 14.23 11.37 14.21
C VAL A 105 13.22 11.06 13.10
N PRO A 106 12.47 12.05 12.58
CA PRO A 106 11.41 11.81 11.60
C PRO A 106 11.91 11.20 10.29
N GLU A 107 13.09 11.60 9.82
CA GLU A 107 13.65 11.10 8.55
C GLU A 107 13.92 9.59 8.60
N ILE A 108 14.29 9.06 9.79
CA ILE A 108 14.44 7.62 10.00
C ILE A 108 13.08 6.92 9.91
N ARG A 109 12.03 7.52 10.49
CA ARG A 109 10.67 6.96 10.40
C ARG A 109 10.17 6.94 8.96
N VAL A 110 10.44 8.01 8.18
CA VAL A 110 10.12 8.06 6.75
C VAL A 110 10.80 6.92 5.99
N ILE A 111 12.10 6.68 6.22
CA ILE A 111 12.83 5.55 5.60
C ILE A 111 12.14 4.23 5.90
N CYS A 112 11.81 3.96 7.17
CA CYS A 112 11.13 2.73 7.56
C CYS A 112 9.76 2.58 6.88
N MET A 113 8.95 3.64 6.84
CA MET A 113 7.60 3.57 6.26
C MET A 113 7.63 3.48 4.74
N LYS A 114 8.62 4.10 4.08
CA LYS A 114 8.84 3.95 2.64
C LYS A 114 9.13 2.50 2.27
N GLU A 115 10.10 1.87 2.93
CA GLU A 115 10.49 0.50 2.62
C GLU A 115 9.45 -0.53 3.07
N MET A 116 8.73 -0.31 4.19
CA MET A 116 7.56 -1.13 4.53
C MET A 116 6.52 -1.15 3.41
N GLY A 117 6.27 0.00 2.75
CA GLY A 117 5.38 0.07 1.60
C GLY A 117 5.85 -0.79 0.42
N VAL A 118 7.16 -0.88 0.21
CA VAL A 118 7.77 -1.79 -0.79
C VAL A 118 7.50 -3.23 -0.39
N TRP A 119 7.77 -3.62 0.86
CA TRP A 119 7.62 -5.03 1.27
C TRP A 119 6.19 -5.54 1.17
N LEU A 120 5.22 -4.70 1.55
CA LEU A 120 3.80 -5.00 1.44
C LEU A 120 3.37 -5.29 -0.01
N ARG A 121 3.97 -4.58 -0.98
CA ARG A 121 3.64 -4.71 -2.41
C ARG A 121 4.39 -5.84 -3.10
N GLU A 122 5.69 -5.98 -2.84
CA GLU A 122 6.55 -6.93 -3.57
C GLU A 122 6.43 -8.38 -3.05
N ASN A 123 6.05 -8.58 -1.79
CA ASN A 123 5.83 -9.92 -1.23
C ASN A 123 4.56 -9.94 -0.36
N PRO A 124 3.38 -9.77 -0.98
CA PRO A 124 2.12 -9.65 -0.26
C PRO A 124 1.77 -10.92 0.51
N THR A 125 2.21 -12.10 0.04
CA THR A 125 2.04 -13.38 0.75
C THR A 125 2.65 -13.34 2.15
N SER A 126 3.83 -12.71 2.31
CA SER A 126 4.54 -12.64 3.59
C SER A 126 4.20 -11.38 4.40
N PHE A 127 3.99 -10.25 3.72
CA PHE A 127 3.88 -8.93 4.37
C PHE A 127 2.45 -8.38 4.41
N LEU A 128 1.63 -8.59 3.38
CA LEU A 128 0.30 -7.98 3.29
C LEU A 128 -0.71 -8.74 4.18
N ASN A 129 -0.59 -8.50 5.47
CA ASN A 129 -1.41 -9.01 6.57
C ASN A 129 -1.42 -7.99 7.73
N ASP A 130 -2.36 -8.15 8.66
CA ASP A 130 -2.56 -7.24 9.79
C ASP A 130 -1.32 -7.05 10.68
N GLY A 131 -0.48 -8.09 10.76
CA GLY A 131 0.76 -8.08 11.52
C GLY A 131 1.71 -6.96 11.09
N HIS A 132 1.70 -6.61 9.80
CA HIS A 132 2.53 -5.56 9.22
C HIS A 132 1.72 -4.30 8.86
N LEU A 133 0.50 -4.44 8.35
CA LEU A 133 -0.35 -3.29 7.97
C LEU A 133 -0.62 -2.35 9.15
N LYS A 134 -0.68 -2.86 10.38
CA LYS A 134 -0.84 -2.02 11.58
C LYS A 134 0.19 -0.88 11.68
N TYR A 135 1.42 -1.09 11.18
CA TYR A 135 2.46 -0.05 11.22
C TYR A 135 2.10 1.11 10.28
N MET A 136 1.53 0.84 9.10
CA MET A 136 1.01 1.91 8.22
C MET A 136 -0.08 2.70 8.93
N GLY A 137 -1.06 2.02 9.52
CA GLY A 137 -2.20 2.67 10.18
C GLY A 137 -1.81 3.49 11.41
N TRP A 138 -0.86 3.01 12.22
CA TRP A 138 -0.33 3.80 13.34
C TRP A 138 0.38 5.06 12.86
N MET A 139 1.13 4.97 11.75
CA MET A 139 1.96 6.05 11.26
C MET A 139 1.20 7.10 10.45
N LEU A 140 -0.06 6.82 10.04
CA LEU A 140 -1.02 7.86 9.63
C LEU A 140 -1.28 8.90 10.74
N ASN A 141 -0.99 8.58 12.01
CA ASN A 141 -1.16 9.47 13.16
C ASN A 141 0.17 10.14 13.60
N ASP A 142 1.25 9.98 12.84
CA ASP A 142 2.53 10.58 13.18
C ASP A 142 2.41 12.11 13.26
N LYS A 143 3.16 12.73 14.17
CA LYS A 143 3.16 14.19 14.35
C LYS A 143 3.77 14.91 13.15
N GLN A 144 4.66 14.26 12.41
CA GLN A 144 5.39 14.85 11.29
C GLN A 144 4.70 14.56 9.97
N ALA A 145 4.47 15.60 9.18
CA ALA A 145 3.76 15.52 7.92
C ALA A 145 4.44 14.58 6.92
N SER A 146 5.77 14.64 6.81
CA SER A 146 6.54 13.77 5.90
C SER A 146 6.32 12.27 6.14
N VAL A 147 6.10 11.88 7.40
CA VAL A 147 5.82 10.49 7.77
C VAL A 147 4.39 10.09 7.37
N ARG A 148 3.40 10.95 7.66
CA ARG A 148 2.01 10.73 7.24
C ARG A 148 1.90 10.65 5.73
N LEU A 149 2.53 11.58 5.02
CA LEU A 149 2.60 11.60 3.56
C LEU A 149 3.16 10.28 3.00
N GLN A 150 4.26 9.79 3.57
CA GLN A 150 4.87 8.53 3.14
C GLN A 150 3.92 7.34 3.30
N CYS A 151 3.13 7.29 4.37
CA CYS A 151 2.13 6.24 4.58
C CYS A 151 0.99 6.34 3.57
N VAL A 152 0.46 7.55 3.32
CA VAL A 152 -0.61 7.77 2.33
C VAL A 152 -0.16 7.34 0.93
N LEU A 153 1.03 7.76 0.50
CA LEU A 153 1.60 7.37 -0.80
C LEU A 153 1.83 5.86 -0.92
N ALA A 154 2.22 5.19 0.17
CA ALA A 154 2.34 3.73 0.18
C ALA A 154 0.97 3.06 0.04
N LEU A 155 -0.03 3.52 0.79
CA LEU A 155 -1.40 2.99 0.72
C LEU A 155 -2.02 3.17 -0.66
N GLN A 156 -1.84 4.32 -1.32
CA GLN A 156 -2.32 4.53 -2.69
C GLN A 156 -1.85 3.43 -3.64
N LYS A 157 -0.57 3.06 -3.56
CA LYS A 157 0.01 1.98 -4.37
C LYS A 157 -0.57 0.61 -4.04
N LEU A 158 -0.95 0.36 -2.79
CA LEU A 158 -1.56 -0.90 -2.36
C LEU A 158 -3.02 -0.99 -2.82
N TYR A 159 -3.80 0.08 -2.69
CA TYR A 159 -5.20 0.10 -3.16
C TYR A 159 -5.32 0.14 -4.68
N ALA A 160 -4.29 0.60 -5.41
CA ALA A 160 -4.27 0.52 -6.87
C ALA A 160 -4.27 -0.94 -7.38
N GLU A 161 -3.81 -1.89 -6.56
CA GLU A 161 -3.77 -3.31 -6.91
C GLU A 161 -5.05 -4.03 -6.48
N ARG A 162 -5.95 -4.28 -7.44
CA ARG A 162 -7.25 -4.93 -7.18
C ARG A 162 -7.13 -6.30 -6.48
N SER A 163 -6.03 -7.02 -6.71
CA SER A 163 -5.78 -8.32 -6.08
C SER A 163 -5.49 -8.22 -4.57
N PHE A 164 -5.21 -7.02 -4.06
CA PHE A 164 -4.87 -6.78 -2.66
C PHE A 164 -6.06 -6.40 -1.79
N ILE A 165 -7.19 -6.01 -2.38
CA ILE A 165 -8.32 -5.37 -1.67
C ILE A 165 -8.86 -6.26 -0.55
N SER A 166 -9.05 -7.56 -0.80
CA SER A 166 -9.55 -8.48 0.24
C SER A 166 -8.63 -8.59 1.47
N ARG A 167 -7.34 -8.33 1.30
CA ARG A 167 -6.36 -8.28 2.41
C ARG A 167 -6.32 -6.93 3.11
N LEU A 168 -6.89 -5.89 2.49
CA LEU A 168 -6.95 -4.53 3.01
C LEU A 168 -8.28 -4.24 3.72
N GLU A 169 -9.35 -5.02 3.51
CA GLU A 169 -10.69 -4.78 4.09
C GLU A 169 -10.67 -4.46 5.59
N LEU A 170 -10.01 -5.30 6.40
CA LEU A 170 -9.92 -5.08 7.85
C LEU A 170 -9.12 -3.83 8.20
N PHE A 171 -8.05 -3.54 7.44
CA PHE A 171 -7.29 -2.32 7.59
C PHE A 171 -8.12 -1.09 7.24
N THR A 172 -8.84 -1.12 6.10
CA THR A 172 -9.74 -0.06 5.65
C THR A 172 -10.77 0.22 6.74
N SER A 173 -11.51 -0.80 7.19
CA SER A 173 -12.53 -0.67 8.24
C SER A 173 -11.98 -0.01 9.51
N ARG A 174 -10.78 -0.42 9.95
CA ARG A 174 -10.16 0.09 11.17
C ARG A 174 -9.64 1.52 11.06
N PHE A 175 -9.10 1.91 9.91
CA PHE A 175 -8.40 3.20 9.73
C PHE A 175 -9.15 4.18 8.82
N LYS A 176 -10.33 3.84 8.30
CA LYS A 176 -11.15 4.66 7.40
C LYS A 176 -11.39 6.06 7.95
N GLU A 177 -11.85 6.17 9.19
CA GLU A 177 -12.09 7.46 9.84
C GLU A 177 -10.81 8.32 9.87
N ARG A 178 -9.65 7.71 10.12
CA ARG A 178 -8.38 8.44 10.08
C ARG A 178 -8.05 8.93 8.67
N MET A 179 -8.24 8.10 7.65
CA MET A 179 -8.00 8.48 6.25
C MET A 179 -8.93 9.60 5.79
N LEU A 180 -10.21 9.54 6.16
CA LEU A 180 -11.20 10.60 5.91
C LEU A 180 -10.76 11.92 6.56
N ASN A 181 -10.37 11.89 7.83
CA ASN A 181 -9.91 13.09 8.54
C ASN A 181 -8.63 13.71 7.95
N MET A 182 -7.83 12.94 7.19
CA MET A 182 -6.59 13.45 6.58
C MET A 182 -6.83 14.36 5.37
N VAL A 183 -8.03 14.44 4.80
CA VAL A 183 -8.33 15.46 3.76
C VAL A 183 -8.28 16.88 4.31
N MET A 184 -8.39 17.02 5.64
CA MET A 184 -8.22 18.27 6.41
C MET A 184 -6.89 18.30 7.17
N ASP A 185 -5.87 17.58 6.70
CA ASP A 185 -4.56 17.61 7.33
C ASP A 185 -3.99 19.04 7.35
N LYS A 186 -3.24 19.37 8.41
CA LYS A 186 -2.60 20.69 8.56
C LYS A 186 -1.56 20.96 7.48
N ASP A 187 -0.98 19.90 6.94
CA ASP A 187 -0.06 19.97 5.83
C ASP A 187 -0.82 19.76 4.51
N PRO A 188 -0.78 20.73 3.58
CA PRO A 188 -1.57 20.67 2.35
C PRO A 188 -1.15 19.53 1.42
N ASP A 189 0.12 19.12 1.42
CA ASP A 189 0.57 18.01 0.59
C ASP A 189 -0.01 16.69 1.09
N VAL A 190 -0.08 16.50 2.41
CA VAL A 190 -0.77 15.35 3.02
C VAL A 190 -2.26 15.35 2.69
N ALA A 191 -2.92 16.51 2.77
CA ALA A 191 -4.34 16.64 2.45
C ALA A 191 -4.64 16.28 0.98
N VAL A 192 -3.82 16.77 0.05
CA VAL A 192 -3.92 16.44 -1.39
C VAL A 192 -3.81 14.94 -1.60
N GLU A 193 -2.79 14.31 -1.03
CA GLU A 193 -2.56 12.87 -1.21
C GLU A 193 -3.61 12.02 -0.48
N ALA A 194 -4.22 12.53 0.61
CA ALA A 194 -5.33 11.86 1.28
C ALA A 194 -6.59 11.83 0.40
N VAL A 195 -6.92 12.94 -0.28
CA VAL A 195 -8.03 12.97 -1.24
C VAL A 195 -7.80 11.97 -2.37
N LYS A 196 -6.57 11.91 -2.92
CA LYS A 196 -6.21 10.91 -3.95
C LYS A 196 -6.31 9.48 -3.43
N LEU A 197 -5.92 9.22 -2.18
CA LEU A 197 -6.10 7.90 -1.56
C LEU A 197 -7.58 7.51 -1.48
N LEU A 198 -8.45 8.42 -1.03
CA LEU A 198 -9.89 8.15 -0.99
C LEU A 198 -10.48 7.93 -2.38
N LEU A 199 -9.98 8.63 -3.40
CA LEU A 199 -10.38 8.42 -4.79
C LEU A 199 -10.04 7.00 -5.25
N VAL A 200 -8.79 6.55 -5.02
CA VAL A 200 -8.38 5.19 -5.38
C VAL A 200 -9.25 4.17 -4.64
N ILE A 201 -9.49 4.36 -3.34
CA ILE A 201 -10.38 3.49 -2.56
C ILE A 201 -11.78 3.44 -3.19
N LYS A 202 -12.39 4.58 -3.51
CA LYS A 202 -13.73 4.63 -4.14
C LYS A 202 -13.79 3.90 -5.47
N GLN A 203 -12.71 3.93 -6.26
CA GLN A 203 -12.63 3.27 -7.58
C GLN A 203 -12.51 1.75 -7.49
N VAL A 204 -11.95 1.22 -6.41
CA VAL A 204 -11.73 -0.22 -6.24
C VAL A 204 -12.72 -0.86 -5.27
N GLU A 205 -13.32 -0.07 -4.39
CA GLU A 205 -14.19 -0.51 -3.31
C GLU A 205 -15.31 0.51 -3.09
N ASP A 206 -16.56 0.06 -3.10
CA ASP A 206 -17.72 0.92 -2.80
C ASP A 206 -17.95 1.05 -1.27
N CYS A 207 -16.87 1.24 -0.51
CA CYS A 207 -16.90 1.24 0.96
C CYS A 207 -17.05 2.63 1.59
N LEU A 208 -17.03 3.69 0.77
CA LEU A 208 -17.28 5.06 1.19
C LEU A 208 -18.77 5.39 1.01
N THR A 209 -19.42 5.77 2.11
CA THR A 209 -20.82 6.23 2.09
C THR A 209 -20.95 7.61 1.44
N GLU A 210 -22.17 8.01 1.09
CA GLU A 210 -22.45 9.35 0.56
C GLU A 210 -22.03 10.46 1.55
N ASP A 211 -22.27 10.28 2.85
CA ASP A 211 -21.85 11.22 3.89
C ASP A 211 -20.32 11.35 3.97
N GLU A 212 -19.60 10.23 3.84
CA GLU A 212 -18.14 10.21 3.85
C GLU A 212 -17.57 10.92 2.61
N CYS A 213 -18.17 10.71 1.44
CA CYS A 213 -17.81 11.41 0.20
C CYS A 213 -18.11 12.91 0.31
N SER A 214 -19.21 13.28 0.98
CA SER A 214 -19.63 14.67 1.17
C SER A 214 -18.63 15.53 1.93
N SER A 215 -17.77 14.91 2.75
CA SER A 215 -16.68 15.62 3.43
C SER A 215 -15.60 16.15 2.47
N VAL A 216 -15.45 15.54 1.28
CA VAL A 216 -14.44 15.91 0.28
C VAL A 216 -14.95 17.03 -0.64
N TYR A 217 -16.26 17.09 -0.90
CA TYR A 217 -16.78 17.99 -1.93
C TYR A 217 -16.53 19.48 -1.70
N PRO A 218 -16.63 20.04 -0.47
CA PRO A 218 -16.34 21.46 -0.23
C PRO A 218 -14.89 21.85 -0.59
N LEU A 219 -13.98 20.88 -0.63
CA LEU A 219 -12.56 21.13 -0.92
C LEU A 219 -12.32 21.57 -2.37
N VAL A 220 -13.28 21.43 -3.29
CA VAL A 220 -13.19 22.01 -4.65
C VAL A 220 -13.08 23.54 -4.62
N PHE A 221 -13.51 24.17 -3.52
CA PHE A 221 -13.39 25.61 -3.29
C PHE A 221 -12.17 25.99 -2.42
N ALA A 222 -11.30 25.03 -2.09
CA ALA A 222 -10.12 25.30 -1.29
C ALA A 222 -9.18 26.30 -1.99
N ALA A 223 -8.61 27.23 -1.21
CA ALA A 223 -7.64 28.21 -1.72
C ALA A 223 -6.36 27.53 -2.26
N HIS A 224 -6.01 26.36 -1.72
CA HIS A 224 -4.88 25.58 -2.21
C HIS A 224 -5.26 24.84 -3.51
N ARG A 225 -4.70 25.29 -4.65
CA ARG A 225 -5.02 24.76 -5.98
C ARG A 225 -4.84 23.24 -6.10
N GLY A 226 -3.79 22.68 -5.50
CA GLY A 226 -3.56 21.24 -5.53
C GLY A 226 -4.69 20.44 -4.86
N LEU A 227 -5.22 20.97 -3.76
CA LEU A 227 -6.30 20.33 -3.00
C LEU A 227 -7.62 20.45 -3.75
N ALA A 228 -7.93 21.65 -4.26
CA ALA A 228 -9.11 21.87 -5.09
C ALA A 228 -9.12 20.98 -6.35
N SER A 229 -7.97 20.80 -6.99
CA SER A 229 -7.84 19.93 -8.15
C SER A 229 -8.07 18.45 -7.80
N ALA A 230 -7.49 17.96 -6.70
CA ALA A 230 -7.68 16.57 -6.26
C ALA A 230 -9.15 16.30 -5.86
N ALA A 231 -9.78 17.25 -5.16
CA ALA A 231 -11.20 17.16 -4.81
C ALA A 231 -12.10 17.23 -6.05
N GLY A 232 -11.72 18.03 -7.04
CA GLY A 232 -12.44 18.10 -8.33
C GLY A 232 -12.39 16.78 -9.10
N GLU A 233 -11.23 16.11 -9.10
CA GLU A 233 -11.09 14.76 -9.69
C GLU A 233 -11.94 13.73 -8.93
N PHE A 234 -11.97 13.80 -7.60
CA PHE A 234 -12.83 12.96 -6.77
C PHE A 234 -14.31 13.17 -7.10
N LEU A 235 -14.78 14.43 -7.11
CA LEU A 235 -16.16 14.79 -7.45
C LEU A 235 -16.51 14.34 -8.86
N TYR A 236 -15.63 14.57 -9.84
CA TYR A 236 -15.83 14.13 -11.21
C TYR A 236 -16.09 12.62 -11.29
N HIS A 237 -15.28 11.82 -10.58
CA HIS A 237 -15.46 10.38 -10.54
C HIS A 237 -16.81 9.96 -9.93
N VAL A 238 -17.23 10.59 -8.83
CA VAL A 238 -18.54 10.31 -8.22
C VAL A 238 -19.68 10.62 -9.18
N LEU A 239 -19.68 11.81 -9.79
CA LEU A 239 -20.73 12.23 -10.73
C LEU A 239 -20.79 11.33 -11.97
N CYS A 240 -19.63 10.90 -12.49
CA CYS A 240 -19.59 9.93 -13.60
C CYS A 240 -20.15 8.56 -13.20
N THR A 241 -19.97 8.15 -11.94
CA THR A 241 -20.51 6.87 -11.45
C THR A 241 -22.03 6.93 -11.32
N GLU A 242 -22.58 8.07 -10.87
CA GLU A 242 -24.04 8.30 -10.80
C GLU A 242 -24.72 8.27 -12.17
N LEU A 243 -24.05 8.78 -13.20
CA LEU A 243 -24.58 8.79 -14.57
C LEU A 243 -24.62 7.41 -15.22
N GLY A 244 -23.83 6.46 -14.72
CA GLY A 244 -23.68 5.14 -15.31
C GLY A 244 -22.89 5.14 -16.64
N PRO A 245 -22.77 3.97 -17.29
CA PRO A 245 -22.00 3.84 -18.53
C PRO A 245 -22.67 4.56 -19.71
N LEU A 246 -21.84 5.18 -20.56
CA LEU A 246 -22.26 5.80 -21.82
C LEU A 246 -22.84 4.76 -22.79
N SER A 247 -24.09 4.95 -23.24
CA SER A 247 -24.68 4.20 -24.35
C SER A 247 -24.29 4.83 -25.70
N GLU A 248 -24.01 4.00 -26.72
CA GLU A 248 -23.67 4.48 -28.07
C GLU A 248 -24.79 5.38 -28.63
N GLY A 249 -24.45 6.63 -28.98
CA GLY A 249 -25.37 7.60 -29.59
C GLY A 249 -25.99 8.63 -28.64
N GLU A 250 -25.73 8.59 -27.33
CA GLU A 250 -26.33 9.51 -26.35
C GLU A 250 -25.36 10.55 -25.74
N HIS A 251 -24.24 10.83 -26.41
CA HIS A 251 -23.21 11.75 -25.89
C HIS A 251 -23.73 13.13 -25.48
N GLU A 252 -24.63 13.73 -26.27
CA GLU A 252 -25.22 15.04 -25.94
C GLU A 252 -26.11 14.97 -24.69
N LYS A 253 -26.93 13.92 -24.57
CA LYS A 253 -27.79 13.73 -23.39
C LYS A 253 -26.98 13.48 -22.13
N HIS A 254 -25.93 12.65 -22.23
CA HIS A 254 -25.04 12.37 -21.11
C HIS A 254 -24.27 13.62 -20.67
N SER A 255 -23.82 14.45 -21.63
CA SER A 255 -23.17 15.73 -21.33
C SER A 255 -24.12 16.71 -20.64
N ALA A 256 -25.37 16.81 -21.12
CA ALA A 256 -26.39 17.64 -20.48
C ALA A 256 -26.72 17.15 -19.06
N ALA A 257 -26.83 15.83 -18.85
CA ALA A 257 -27.07 15.23 -17.54
C ALA A 257 -25.91 15.53 -16.56
N PHE A 258 -24.66 15.39 -17.02
CA PHE A 258 -23.48 15.76 -16.23
C PHE A 258 -23.48 17.24 -15.85
N LEU A 259 -23.74 18.14 -16.81
CA LEU A 259 -23.82 19.57 -16.54
C LEU A 259 -24.94 19.93 -15.56
N ASN A 260 -26.06 19.23 -15.62
CA ASN A 260 -27.16 19.40 -14.65
C ASN A 260 -26.72 18.96 -13.25
N LEU A 261 -26.08 17.80 -13.09
CA LEU A 261 -25.55 17.35 -11.80
C LEU A 261 -24.52 18.33 -11.23
N LEU A 262 -23.58 18.79 -12.06
CA LEU A 262 -22.58 19.77 -11.67
C LEU A 262 -23.21 21.10 -11.24
N THR A 263 -24.25 21.54 -11.95
CA THR A 263 -25.01 22.76 -11.61
C THR A 263 -25.76 22.59 -10.29
N CYS A 264 -26.42 21.44 -10.08
CA CYS A 264 -27.07 21.10 -8.82
C CYS A 264 -26.08 21.11 -7.65
N PHE A 265 -24.94 20.45 -7.82
CA PHE A 265 -23.85 20.45 -6.85
C PHE A 265 -23.41 21.88 -6.50
N PHE A 266 -23.20 22.73 -7.50
CA PHE A 266 -22.77 24.12 -7.31
C PHE A 266 -23.83 24.96 -6.57
N ILE A 267 -25.11 24.80 -6.91
CA ILE A 267 -26.22 25.50 -6.24
C ILE A 267 -26.31 25.07 -4.77
N GLN A 268 -26.26 23.77 -4.50
CA GLN A 268 -26.31 23.22 -3.13
C GLN A 268 -25.10 23.67 -2.30
N SER A 269 -23.91 23.71 -2.91
CA SER A 269 -22.69 24.17 -2.25
C SER A 269 -22.70 25.65 -1.90
N LYS A 270 -23.36 26.50 -2.71
CA LYS A 270 -23.51 27.94 -2.42
C LYS A 270 -24.40 28.23 -1.22
N VAL A 271 -25.38 27.38 -0.95
CA VAL A 271 -26.20 27.50 0.27
C VAL A 271 -25.33 27.27 1.51
N ILE A 272 -24.34 26.36 1.42
CA ILE A 272 -23.42 26.04 2.52
C ILE A 272 -22.35 27.12 2.69
N SER A 273 -21.81 27.70 1.61
CA SER A 273 -20.81 28.78 1.71
C SER A 273 -21.38 30.12 2.17
N ALA A 274 -22.71 30.29 2.21
CA ALA A 274 -23.38 31.47 2.77
C ALA A 274 -23.73 31.31 4.25
N LEU A 275 -23.57 30.10 4.81
CA LEU A 275 -23.87 29.74 6.20
C LEU A 275 -22.61 29.52 7.06
N LEU A 276 -21.42 29.56 6.44
CA LEU A 276 -20.10 29.56 7.07
C LEU A 276 -19.47 30.96 6.94
#